data_AF-A0AAN9T8G5-F1
#
_entry.id   AF-A0AAN9T8G5-F1
#
_cell.length_a   1.000
_cell.length_b   1.000
_cell.length_c   1.000
_cell.angle_alpha   90.00
_cell.angle_beta   90.00
_cell.angle_gamma   90.00
#
_symmetry.space_group_name_H-M   'P 1'
#
loop_
_entity.id
_entity.type
_entity.pdbx_description
1 polymer ?
#
loop_
_entity_poly.entity_id
_entity_poly.type
_entity_poly.pdbx_seq_one_letter_code
_entity_poly.pdbx_strand_id
1 'polypeptide(L)'
;MFVKNECYCSHTYPSRYTRVSDSECKVTCAGSSNSDCGGVLRVNVYSTGLPRRQAIVNKWYLGCYKDDDKNNRMFRGQHNVFEDNSPDICHRHCLKIGYAYFGVTYYRECFCGDEDPWADLLLSDSECSQECNGDSNQKCGGSWRLSVYRTGIFDIPQNETENLGCFKNDGSLLTDRKIELSWSNLPTRCTNICDYLGYAYAGVERAIECRCGNRAPRGLISQPDSQCAHTCPGFSGNKCGGTKHTRIFRTTIPENQAIIINPDPITSRLGNCKASDTTYNGKETCKNLSLLNDDFQLLNTTIWSGTKKMALDPDYEFVTYSTSPDVLYVKKGVLFIKPKIQTSEFIQGSLKIENCTGRLNSEECSKTVQSSNILPPIASAQITTKNSLAFRFGRMEIRAKLPSGDWIVPEIWLTPRDFSYGPEYQSGQIRIAMVRGNSELTCGNEKLGSRYLQAGLYFGPRNGVKKILFTKEMPADWQSKFHDFSIVWTIDNISFFVDGELLSSVFKNPTDTVRTVAQIAPNVEYLWKDGTRLAPFDKEFYLTLGVSVGGINDFQDNCVSNGVKKPWSNTNPKAMINFWQKRSQWGATWKDEDTALQIDHIRLNAI
;
A
#
# COMPACT_ATOMS: atom_id res chain seq x y z
N MET A 1 -21.32 -12.01 -31.21
CA MET A 1 -21.68 -13.44 -31.19
C MET A 1 -22.18 -13.73 -29.77
N PHE A 2 -23.44 -14.13 -29.60
CA PHE A 2 -24.02 -14.35 -28.27
C PHE A 2 -23.75 -15.79 -27.83
N VAL A 3 -22.94 -15.96 -26.79
CA VAL A 3 -22.55 -17.28 -26.30
C VAL A 3 -23.40 -17.64 -25.08
N LYS A 4 -24.58 -18.20 -25.37
CA LYS A 4 -25.57 -18.68 -24.39
C LYS A 4 -25.27 -20.08 -23.81
N ASN A 5 -24.19 -20.71 -24.28
CA ASN A 5 -23.86 -22.12 -24.00
C ASN A 5 -22.50 -22.29 -23.27
N GLU A 6 -21.92 -21.21 -22.76
CA GLU A 6 -20.58 -21.24 -22.16
C GLU A 6 -20.65 -20.98 -20.65
N CYS A 7 -19.85 -21.74 -19.90
CA CYS A 7 -19.70 -21.60 -18.47
C CYS A 7 -18.21 -21.50 -18.13
N TYR A 8 -17.88 -20.56 -17.25
CA TYR A 8 -16.51 -20.24 -16.88
C TYR A 8 -16.35 -20.32 -15.37
N CYS A 9 -15.27 -20.96 -14.91
CA CYS A 9 -14.93 -21.07 -13.50
C CYS A 9 -13.68 -20.27 -13.21
N SER A 10 -13.68 -19.48 -12.13
CA SER A 10 -12.52 -18.71 -11.67
C SER A 10 -12.29 -18.90 -10.16
N HIS A 11 -11.02 -18.83 -9.74
CA HIS A 11 -10.62 -18.80 -8.33
C HIS A 11 -10.50 -17.37 -7.77
N THR A 12 -10.56 -16.37 -8.65
CA THR A 12 -10.52 -14.96 -8.32
C THR A 12 -11.86 -14.33 -8.63
N TYR A 13 -12.33 -13.43 -7.75
CA TYR A 13 -13.56 -12.70 -7.99
C TYR A 13 -13.30 -11.67 -9.11
N PRO A 14 -14.16 -11.58 -10.14
CA PRO A 14 -14.06 -10.53 -11.14
C PRO A 14 -14.10 -9.17 -10.45
N SER A 15 -13.19 -8.29 -10.83
CA SER A 15 -13.05 -6.97 -10.24
C SER A 15 -14.41 -6.25 -10.16
N ARG A 16 -14.78 -5.71 -8.99
CA ARG A 16 -16.01 -4.91 -8.85
C ARG A 16 -16.03 -3.67 -9.76
N TYR A 17 -14.87 -3.28 -10.31
CA TYR A 17 -14.69 -2.18 -11.25
C TYR A 17 -15.11 -2.54 -12.69
N THR A 18 -15.24 -3.82 -13.02
CA THR A 18 -15.81 -4.29 -14.30
C THR A 18 -17.29 -4.66 -14.19
N ARG A 19 -17.90 -4.49 -13.01
CA ARG A 19 -19.32 -4.74 -12.80
C ARG A 19 -20.14 -3.67 -13.53
N VAL A 20 -20.95 -4.14 -14.48
CA VAL A 20 -21.94 -3.32 -15.19
C VAL A 20 -23.32 -3.43 -14.53
N SER A 21 -24.28 -2.67 -15.02
CA SER A 21 -25.67 -2.79 -14.58
C SER A 21 -26.21 -4.20 -14.83
N ASP A 22 -27.02 -4.73 -13.90
CA ASP A 22 -27.66 -6.04 -14.05
C ASP A 22 -28.59 -6.09 -15.29
N SER A 23 -29.00 -4.92 -15.81
CA SER A 23 -29.75 -4.81 -17.07
C SER A 23 -28.94 -5.18 -18.32
N GLU A 24 -27.61 -5.06 -18.28
CA GLU A 24 -26.71 -5.47 -19.38
C GLU A 24 -26.48 -6.99 -19.41
N CYS A 25 -27.05 -7.71 -18.44
CA CYS A 25 -26.78 -9.10 -18.09
C CYS A 25 -28.06 -9.95 -18.15
N LYS A 26 -28.93 -9.69 -19.15
CA LYS A 26 -30.30 -10.23 -19.28
C LYS A 26 -30.49 -11.25 -20.41
N VAL A 27 -29.42 -11.83 -20.94
CA VAL A 27 -29.55 -12.92 -21.92
C VAL A 27 -29.99 -14.18 -21.19
N THR A 28 -31.06 -14.83 -21.64
CA THR A 28 -31.57 -16.06 -21.00
C THR A 28 -30.63 -17.25 -21.18
N CYS A 29 -30.43 -18.04 -20.12
CA CYS A 29 -29.63 -19.27 -20.15
C CYS A 29 -30.19 -20.32 -21.10
N ALA A 30 -29.33 -21.04 -21.85
CA ALA A 30 -29.78 -22.15 -22.67
C ALA A 30 -30.38 -23.32 -21.86
N GLY A 31 -29.90 -23.53 -20.62
CA GLY A 31 -30.38 -24.57 -19.71
C GLY A 31 -31.55 -24.17 -18.81
N SER A 32 -32.01 -22.91 -18.86
CA SER A 32 -33.12 -22.42 -18.02
C SER A 32 -33.76 -21.18 -18.62
N SER A 33 -35.07 -21.21 -18.86
CA SER A 33 -35.83 -20.04 -19.33
C SER A 33 -36.03 -18.95 -18.26
N ASN A 34 -35.75 -19.26 -17.00
CA ASN A 34 -36.03 -18.41 -15.85
C ASN A 34 -34.75 -17.83 -15.22
N SER A 35 -33.61 -17.97 -15.89
CA SER A 35 -32.31 -17.56 -15.37
C SER A 35 -31.55 -16.77 -16.43
N ASP A 36 -30.86 -15.73 -15.98
CA ASP A 36 -30.04 -14.88 -16.82
C ASP A 36 -28.61 -15.45 -16.90
N CYS A 37 -28.02 -15.55 -18.09
CA CYS A 37 -26.66 -16.02 -18.37
C CYS A 37 -25.89 -14.98 -19.20
N GLY A 38 -25.64 -13.81 -18.60
CA GLY A 38 -24.76 -12.79 -19.16
C GLY A 38 -25.40 -11.87 -20.19
N GLY A 39 -24.56 -11.33 -21.09
CA GLY A 39 -24.92 -10.30 -22.09
C GLY A 39 -23.86 -10.16 -23.19
N VAL A 40 -24.01 -9.20 -24.11
CA VAL A 40 -22.98 -8.97 -25.15
C VAL A 40 -21.67 -8.57 -24.50
N LEU A 41 -20.66 -9.45 -24.53
CA LEU A 41 -19.38 -9.26 -23.84
C LEU A 41 -19.55 -9.04 -22.32
N ARG A 42 -20.55 -9.68 -21.71
CA ARG A 42 -20.82 -9.66 -20.27
C ARG A 42 -21.08 -11.08 -19.76
N VAL A 43 -20.72 -11.34 -18.52
CA VAL A 43 -20.96 -12.62 -17.85
C VAL A 43 -21.69 -12.39 -16.53
N ASN A 44 -22.61 -13.30 -16.20
CA ASN A 44 -23.18 -13.35 -14.86
C ASN A 44 -22.26 -14.19 -13.97
N VAL A 45 -21.92 -13.64 -12.80
CA VAL A 45 -20.97 -14.25 -11.88
C VAL A 45 -21.75 -14.77 -10.68
N TYR A 46 -21.67 -16.06 -10.44
CA TYR A 46 -22.35 -16.73 -9.34
C TYR A 46 -21.34 -17.26 -8.33
N SER A 47 -21.62 -17.08 -7.05
CA SER A 47 -20.89 -17.80 -6.00
C SER A 47 -21.28 -19.27 -6.04
N THR A 48 -20.30 -20.16 -5.98
CA THR A 48 -20.54 -21.62 -5.91
C THR A 48 -21.02 -22.06 -4.52
N GLY A 49 -21.06 -21.15 -3.53
CA GLY A 49 -21.46 -21.47 -2.15
C GLY A 49 -20.44 -22.32 -1.37
N LEU A 50 -19.29 -22.64 -1.97
CA LEU A 50 -18.21 -23.39 -1.32
C LEU A 50 -17.39 -22.43 -0.41
N PRO A 51 -17.17 -22.75 0.88
CA PRO A 51 -16.33 -21.94 1.75
C PRO A 51 -14.87 -21.93 1.25
N ARG A 52 -14.19 -20.76 1.29
CA ARG A 52 -12.74 -20.61 1.05
C ARG A 52 -11.97 -21.45 2.10
N ARG A 53 -11.77 -22.74 1.82
CA ARG A 53 -10.88 -23.62 2.60
C ARG A 53 -9.45 -23.53 2.06
N GLN A 54 -8.53 -23.33 3.01
CA GLN A 54 -7.07 -23.50 3.04
C GLN A 54 -6.30 -23.83 1.74
N ALA A 55 -5.15 -23.14 1.60
CA ALA A 55 -3.96 -23.42 0.79
C ALA A 55 -4.11 -23.34 -0.75
N ILE A 56 -3.87 -22.13 -1.31
CA ILE A 56 -3.60 -21.95 -2.75
C ILE A 56 -2.33 -22.73 -3.16
N VAL A 57 -1.37 -22.92 -2.26
CA VAL A 57 -0.07 -23.54 -2.56
C VAL A 57 -0.15 -25.05 -2.82
N ASN A 58 -1.10 -25.77 -2.21
CA ASN A 58 -1.30 -27.20 -2.48
C ASN A 58 -1.82 -27.48 -3.90
N LYS A 59 -2.39 -26.48 -4.58
CA LYS A 59 -2.86 -26.62 -5.98
C LYS A 59 -1.72 -26.50 -7.00
N TRP A 60 -0.59 -25.93 -6.60
CA TRP A 60 0.55 -25.69 -7.48
C TRP A 60 1.76 -26.54 -7.17
N TYR A 61 1.64 -27.45 -6.20
CA TYR A 61 2.64 -28.47 -5.93
C TYR A 61 2.79 -29.41 -7.14
N LEU A 62 4.01 -29.54 -7.62
CA LEU A 62 4.37 -30.37 -8.78
C LEU A 62 4.99 -31.71 -8.39
N GLY A 63 5.29 -31.90 -7.11
CA GLY A 63 5.90 -33.11 -6.58
C GLY A 63 7.21 -32.88 -5.84
N CYS A 64 7.71 -33.98 -5.30
CA CYS A 64 9.03 -34.05 -4.68
C CYS A 64 10.07 -34.39 -5.72
N TYR A 65 11.15 -33.62 -5.82
CA TYR A 65 12.20 -33.86 -6.81
C TYR A 65 13.56 -34.05 -6.16
N LYS A 66 14.38 -34.88 -6.80
CA LYS A 66 15.79 -35.04 -6.47
C LYS A 66 16.54 -33.75 -6.81
N ASP A 67 17.43 -33.34 -5.92
CA ASP A 67 18.25 -32.14 -6.06
C ASP A 67 19.71 -32.46 -5.65
N ASP A 68 20.71 -31.83 -6.25
CA ASP A 68 22.14 -32.17 -6.06
C ASP A 68 23.04 -30.93 -6.26
N ASP A 69 23.99 -30.68 -5.35
CA ASP A 69 24.94 -29.56 -5.42
C ASP A 69 26.14 -29.81 -6.33
N LYS A 70 26.46 -31.06 -6.67
CA LYS A 70 27.72 -31.37 -7.38
C LYS A 70 27.65 -31.19 -8.89
N ASN A 71 26.50 -31.47 -9.52
CA ASN A 71 26.38 -31.39 -10.98
C ASN A 71 24.99 -30.97 -11.51
N ASN A 72 23.91 -31.04 -10.71
CA ASN A 72 22.54 -30.85 -11.20
C ASN A 72 21.61 -30.19 -10.16
N ARG A 73 21.89 -28.93 -9.80
CA ARG A 73 20.93 -28.10 -9.05
C ARG A 73 19.68 -27.92 -9.91
N MET A 74 18.51 -28.31 -9.39
CA MET A 74 17.26 -28.24 -10.16
C MET A 74 16.91 -26.79 -10.54
N PHE A 75 16.91 -25.89 -9.56
CA PHE A 75 16.70 -24.47 -9.81
C PHE A 75 18.00 -23.69 -9.63
N ARG A 76 18.48 -23.14 -10.75
CA ARG A 76 19.72 -22.35 -10.85
C ARG A 76 19.51 -20.84 -10.73
N GLY A 77 18.26 -20.42 -10.46
CA GLY A 77 17.91 -19.03 -10.24
C GLY A 77 18.32 -18.55 -8.84
N GLN A 78 17.46 -17.75 -8.22
CA GLN A 78 17.76 -17.18 -6.91
C GLN A 78 17.64 -18.24 -5.80
N HIS A 79 18.58 -18.20 -4.86
CA HIS A 79 18.58 -19.04 -3.65
C HIS A 79 18.63 -18.14 -2.41
N ASN A 80 17.66 -18.34 -1.51
CA ASN A 80 17.56 -17.64 -0.23
C ASN A 80 17.31 -18.62 0.92
N VAL A 81 17.75 -18.25 2.11
CA VAL A 81 17.45 -18.95 3.37
C VAL A 81 16.56 -18.04 4.23
N PHE A 82 15.42 -18.55 4.69
CA PHE A 82 14.45 -17.82 5.52
C PHE A 82 14.32 -18.45 6.92
N GLU A 83 14.35 -17.61 7.95
CA GLU A 83 14.16 -18.03 9.35
C GLU A 83 12.73 -18.54 9.63
N ASP A 84 11.78 -18.16 8.79
CA ASP A 84 10.37 -18.54 8.84
C ASP A 84 9.89 -19.16 7.51
N ASN A 85 10.74 -19.89 6.80
CA ASN A 85 10.39 -20.45 5.49
C ASN A 85 9.10 -21.30 5.51
N SER A 86 8.34 -21.17 4.43
CA SER A 86 7.21 -22.03 4.08
C SER A 86 7.00 -21.96 2.57
N PRO A 87 6.29 -22.93 1.96
CA PRO A 87 5.84 -22.81 0.58
C PRO A 87 5.19 -21.45 0.26
N ASP A 88 4.37 -20.89 1.15
CA ASP A 88 3.77 -19.55 0.96
C ASP A 88 4.79 -18.41 0.95
N ILE A 89 5.85 -18.48 1.77
CA ILE A 89 6.90 -17.45 1.84
C ILE A 89 7.80 -17.53 0.61
N CYS A 90 8.23 -18.73 0.25
CA CYS A 90 9.05 -18.96 -0.92
C CYS A 90 8.28 -18.61 -2.21
N HIS A 91 7.00 -18.99 -2.28
CA HIS A 91 6.08 -18.61 -3.35
C HIS A 91 6.06 -17.11 -3.58
N ARG A 92 5.76 -16.33 -2.53
CA ARG A 92 5.69 -14.87 -2.61
C ARG A 92 7.02 -14.26 -3.03
N HIS A 93 8.14 -14.80 -2.54
CA HIS A 93 9.46 -14.34 -2.92
C HIS A 93 9.73 -14.55 -4.41
N CYS A 94 9.58 -15.77 -4.90
CA CYS A 94 9.87 -16.13 -6.29
C CYS A 94 8.88 -15.50 -7.29
N LEU A 95 7.58 -15.42 -6.92
CA LEU A 95 6.56 -14.73 -7.70
C LEU A 95 6.88 -13.24 -7.88
N LYS A 96 7.30 -12.56 -6.79
CA LYS A 96 7.62 -11.11 -6.80
C LYS A 96 8.73 -10.76 -7.80
N ILE A 97 9.67 -11.67 -8.02
CA ILE A 97 10.84 -11.47 -8.89
C ILE A 97 10.69 -12.20 -10.23
N GLY A 98 9.51 -12.74 -10.53
CA GLY A 98 9.12 -13.19 -11.86
C GLY A 98 9.46 -14.64 -12.21
N TYR A 99 9.83 -15.48 -11.25
CA TYR A 99 10.15 -16.87 -11.56
C TYR A 99 8.89 -17.70 -11.78
N ALA A 100 8.89 -18.61 -12.75
CA ALA A 100 7.77 -19.51 -13.03
C ALA A 100 7.62 -20.61 -11.96
N TYR A 101 8.72 -20.99 -11.33
CA TYR A 101 8.81 -22.07 -10.36
C TYR A 101 9.52 -21.66 -9.08
N PHE A 102 9.18 -22.37 -8.02
CA PHE A 102 9.93 -22.31 -6.78
C PHE A 102 10.00 -23.67 -6.11
N GLY A 103 10.98 -23.84 -5.24
CA GLY A 103 11.16 -25.04 -4.46
C GLY A 103 11.61 -24.72 -3.04
N VAL A 104 11.11 -25.49 -2.08
CA VAL A 104 11.54 -25.40 -0.68
C VAL A 104 12.23 -26.69 -0.27
N THR A 105 13.33 -26.56 0.47
CA THR A 105 14.12 -27.69 0.96
C THR A 105 14.72 -27.41 2.32
N TYR A 106 15.13 -28.48 2.99
CA TYR A 106 15.85 -28.45 4.27
C TYR A 106 15.23 -27.48 5.28
N TYR A 107 13.89 -27.54 5.44
CA TYR A 107 13.04 -26.73 6.32
C TYR A 107 13.09 -25.20 6.16
N ARG A 108 14.18 -24.59 5.65
CA ARG A 108 14.44 -23.14 5.65
C ARG A 108 14.90 -22.56 4.30
N GLU A 109 15.22 -23.38 3.33
CA GLU A 109 15.79 -22.91 2.06
C GLU A 109 14.71 -22.76 0.99
N CYS A 110 14.86 -21.73 0.16
CA CYS A 110 13.96 -21.36 -0.92
C CYS A 110 14.76 -21.14 -2.20
N PHE A 111 14.35 -21.82 -3.26
CA PHE A 111 14.96 -21.76 -4.58
C PHE A 111 13.94 -21.32 -5.61
N CYS A 112 14.32 -20.42 -6.50
CA CYS A 112 13.48 -19.97 -7.59
C CYS A 112 14.08 -20.40 -8.94
N GLY A 113 13.23 -20.76 -9.90
CA GLY A 113 13.66 -21.20 -11.23
C GLY A 113 12.65 -20.90 -12.31
N ASP A 114 13.13 -20.83 -13.55
CA ASP A 114 12.28 -20.71 -14.75
C ASP A 114 12.24 -22.02 -15.54
N GLU A 115 13.22 -22.91 -15.33
CA GLU A 115 13.29 -24.19 -16.01
C GLU A 115 12.19 -25.12 -15.52
N ASP A 116 11.49 -25.76 -16.46
CA ASP A 116 10.51 -26.80 -16.14
C ASP A 116 11.17 -27.92 -15.31
N PRO A 117 10.51 -28.41 -14.24
CA PRO A 117 11.04 -29.51 -13.46
C PRO A 117 11.23 -30.76 -14.33
N TRP A 118 12.44 -31.34 -14.31
CA TRP A 118 12.73 -32.53 -15.10
C TRP A 118 12.02 -33.76 -14.52
N ALA A 119 11.19 -34.40 -15.35
CA ALA A 119 10.32 -35.50 -14.93
C ALA A 119 11.07 -36.75 -14.43
N ASP A 120 12.30 -36.97 -14.90
CA ASP A 120 13.18 -38.06 -14.47
C ASP A 120 13.76 -37.86 -13.06
N LEU A 121 13.64 -36.66 -12.48
CA LEU A 121 14.01 -36.38 -11.11
C LEU A 121 12.86 -36.46 -10.11
N LEU A 122 11.64 -36.80 -10.56
CA LEU A 122 10.47 -36.94 -9.69
C LEU A 122 10.62 -38.13 -8.72
N LEU A 123 10.26 -37.92 -7.47
CA LEU A 123 10.35 -38.87 -6.37
C LEU A 123 9.01 -39.01 -5.64
N SER A 124 8.95 -39.94 -4.68
CA SER A 124 7.81 -40.05 -3.78
C SER A 124 7.71 -38.84 -2.86
N ASP A 125 6.50 -38.30 -2.66
CA ASP A 125 6.25 -37.18 -1.75
C ASP A 125 6.68 -37.46 -0.30
N SER A 126 6.75 -38.74 0.09
CA SER A 126 7.26 -39.15 1.39
C SER A 126 8.72 -38.75 1.61
N GLU A 127 9.50 -38.53 0.55
CA GLU A 127 10.89 -38.05 0.66
C GLU A 127 10.98 -36.53 0.90
N CYS A 128 9.88 -35.80 0.70
CA CYS A 128 9.76 -34.37 0.93
C CYS A 128 8.87 -34.05 2.15
N SER A 129 9.04 -34.82 3.23
CA SER A 129 8.15 -34.74 4.40
C SER A 129 8.65 -33.84 5.54
N GLN A 130 9.76 -33.12 5.35
CA GLN A 130 10.33 -32.24 6.37
C GLN A 130 9.36 -31.10 6.70
N GLU A 131 9.07 -30.86 7.97
CA GLU A 131 8.23 -29.73 8.38
C GLU A 131 8.94 -28.39 8.18
N CYS A 132 8.19 -27.39 7.74
CA CYS A 132 8.69 -26.04 7.57
C CYS A 132 8.89 -25.34 8.91
N ASN A 133 9.94 -24.51 9.04
CA ASN A 133 10.17 -23.71 10.25
C ASN A 133 9.17 -22.55 10.40
N GLY A 134 8.61 -22.03 9.31
CA GLY A 134 7.59 -20.99 9.32
C GLY A 134 6.14 -21.46 9.50
N ASP A 135 5.86 -22.73 9.19
CA ASP A 135 4.53 -23.35 9.39
C ASP A 135 4.66 -24.87 9.46
N SER A 136 4.59 -25.44 10.67
CA SER A 136 4.74 -26.89 10.87
C SER A 136 3.62 -27.72 10.21
N ASN A 137 2.52 -27.09 9.76
CA ASN A 137 1.48 -27.79 9.00
C ASN A 137 1.84 -27.97 7.52
N GLN A 138 2.93 -27.35 7.05
CA GLN A 138 3.42 -27.44 5.67
C GLN A 138 4.72 -28.24 5.58
N LYS A 139 5.01 -28.71 4.36
CA LYS A 139 6.19 -29.51 4.06
C LYS A 139 7.20 -28.71 3.23
N CYS A 140 8.47 -28.77 3.63
CA CYS A 140 9.59 -28.00 3.09
C CYS A 140 10.70 -28.94 2.62
N GLY A 141 10.35 -29.89 1.74
CA GLY A 141 11.30 -30.80 1.12
C GLY A 141 11.93 -31.79 2.10
N GLY A 142 13.22 -32.04 1.91
CA GLY A 142 14.04 -32.97 2.70
C GLY A 142 15.52 -32.81 2.35
N SER A 143 16.41 -33.59 2.95
CA SER A 143 17.84 -33.52 2.60
C SER A 143 18.04 -33.89 1.13
N TRP A 144 18.48 -32.94 0.30
CA TRP A 144 18.61 -33.10 -1.16
C TRP A 144 17.28 -33.48 -1.86
N ARG A 145 16.16 -33.02 -1.30
CA ARG A 145 14.81 -33.22 -1.81
C ARG A 145 14.10 -31.87 -1.85
N LEU A 146 13.66 -31.48 -3.03
CA LEU A 146 13.01 -30.20 -3.26
C LEU A 146 11.51 -30.43 -3.42
N SER A 147 10.70 -29.86 -2.53
CA SER A 147 9.26 -29.74 -2.79
C SER A 147 9.05 -28.64 -3.80
N VAL A 148 8.63 -28.99 -5.02
CA VAL A 148 8.58 -28.05 -6.15
C VAL A 148 7.15 -27.59 -6.41
N TYR A 149 7.00 -26.32 -6.75
CA TYR A 149 5.72 -25.66 -6.96
C TYR A 149 5.78 -24.70 -8.16
N ARG A 150 4.62 -24.44 -8.78
CA ARG A 150 4.44 -23.29 -9.67
C ARG A 150 4.20 -22.03 -8.87
N THR A 151 4.72 -20.90 -9.35
CA THR A 151 4.35 -19.59 -8.79
C THR A 151 3.01 -19.09 -9.29
N GLY A 152 2.45 -19.70 -10.33
CA GLY A 152 1.26 -19.19 -11.03
C GLY A 152 1.60 -18.21 -12.16
N ILE A 153 2.88 -17.86 -12.34
CA ILE A 153 3.40 -17.36 -13.61
C ILE A 153 3.49 -18.55 -14.56
N PHE A 154 2.77 -18.51 -15.67
CA PHE A 154 2.99 -19.43 -16.78
C PHE A 154 4.14 -18.85 -17.58
N ASP A 155 5.20 -19.63 -17.81
CA ASP A 155 6.28 -19.18 -18.67
C ASP A 155 5.70 -19.01 -20.08
N ILE A 156 5.47 -17.77 -20.49
CA ILE A 156 4.96 -17.50 -21.84
C ILE A 156 6.11 -17.88 -22.78
N PRO A 157 5.96 -18.91 -23.64
CA PRO A 157 7.02 -19.31 -24.54
C PRO A 157 7.49 -18.08 -25.34
N GLN A 158 8.80 -17.91 -25.59
CA GLN A 158 9.30 -16.75 -26.38
C GLN A 158 8.60 -16.60 -27.74
N ASN A 159 8.07 -17.70 -28.29
CA ASN A 159 7.32 -17.72 -29.53
C ASN A 159 5.91 -17.11 -29.42
N GLU A 160 5.37 -16.96 -28.20
CA GLU A 160 4.06 -16.36 -27.91
C GLU A 160 4.17 -14.87 -27.52
N THR A 161 5.36 -14.39 -27.13
CA THR A 161 5.65 -12.97 -26.92
C THR A 161 6.15 -12.32 -28.20
N GLU A 162 5.39 -11.37 -28.76
CA GLU A 162 5.78 -10.68 -29.99
C GLU A 162 6.95 -9.73 -29.71
N ASN A 163 8.16 -10.06 -30.20
CA ASN A 163 9.31 -9.14 -30.17
C ASN A 163 9.07 -8.00 -31.18
N LEU A 164 8.87 -6.79 -30.67
CA LEU A 164 8.58 -5.61 -31.49
C LEU A 164 9.85 -4.95 -32.05
N GLY A 165 11.03 -5.36 -31.58
CA GLY A 165 12.32 -4.88 -32.06
C GLY A 165 13.11 -4.05 -31.04
N CYS A 166 14.19 -3.45 -31.53
CA CYS A 166 15.10 -2.61 -30.75
C CYS A 166 14.75 -1.14 -30.94
N PHE A 167 14.55 -0.38 -29.86
CA PHE A 167 14.17 1.03 -29.94
C PHE A 167 15.12 1.90 -29.14
N LYS A 168 15.45 3.09 -29.67
CA LYS A 168 16.22 4.09 -28.93
C LYS A 168 15.38 4.62 -27.78
N ASN A 169 15.92 4.54 -26.58
CA ASN A 169 15.29 5.05 -25.37
C ASN A 169 15.98 6.34 -24.93
N ASP A 170 15.26 7.45 -25.02
CA ASP A 170 15.66 8.77 -24.53
C ASP A 170 15.11 9.07 -23.12
N GLY A 171 14.50 8.07 -22.47
CA GLY A 171 13.82 8.19 -21.18
C GLY A 171 12.29 8.25 -21.28
N SER A 172 11.72 8.19 -22.49
CA SER A 172 10.27 8.21 -22.72
C SER A 172 9.61 6.84 -22.93
N LEU A 173 10.40 5.78 -23.15
CA LEU A 173 9.90 4.43 -23.42
C LEU A 173 9.67 3.62 -22.15
N LEU A 174 8.48 3.00 -22.05
CA LEU A 174 8.10 2.07 -20.97
C LEU A 174 8.43 2.63 -19.57
N THR A 175 7.98 3.85 -19.32
CA THR A 175 8.25 4.61 -18.10
C THR A 175 7.33 4.24 -16.95
N ASP A 176 6.27 3.48 -17.20
CA ASP A 176 5.24 3.16 -16.20
C ASP A 176 5.83 2.34 -15.04
N ARG A 177 6.72 1.38 -15.31
CA ARG A 177 7.41 0.59 -14.27
C ARG A 177 8.82 0.22 -14.69
N LYS A 178 9.80 0.46 -13.81
CA LYS A 178 11.18 -0.01 -13.94
C LYS A 178 11.48 -1.01 -12.81
N ILE A 179 12.09 -2.13 -13.18
CA ILE A 179 12.50 -3.22 -12.30
C ILE A 179 13.94 -3.56 -12.62
N GLU A 180 14.79 -3.65 -11.61
CA GLU A 180 16.19 -4.04 -11.79
C GLU A 180 16.36 -5.53 -11.46
N LEU A 181 16.84 -6.30 -12.42
CA LEU A 181 17.04 -7.75 -12.36
C LEU A 181 18.55 -8.06 -12.51
N SER A 182 19.35 -7.59 -11.55
CA SER A 182 20.82 -7.48 -11.64
C SER A 182 21.55 -8.78 -12.00
N TRP A 183 21.00 -9.95 -11.65
CA TRP A 183 21.65 -11.26 -11.87
C TRP A 183 20.82 -12.20 -12.74
N SER A 184 19.70 -11.71 -13.26
CA SER A 184 18.55 -12.57 -13.50
C SER A 184 17.65 -12.06 -14.63
N ASN A 185 18.00 -10.96 -15.29
CA ASN A 185 17.18 -10.39 -16.35
C ASN A 185 17.13 -11.31 -17.56
N LEU A 186 15.92 -11.54 -18.08
CA LEU A 186 15.66 -12.24 -19.33
C LEU A 186 14.47 -11.57 -20.02
N PRO A 187 14.38 -11.59 -21.37
CA PRO A 187 13.20 -11.13 -22.08
C PRO A 187 11.90 -11.77 -21.59
N THR A 188 11.89 -13.10 -21.41
CA THR A 188 10.74 -13.86 -20.89
C THR A 188 10.40 -13.45 -19.48
N ARG A 189 11.39 -13.39 -18.59
CA ARG A 189 11.18 -12.98 -17.20
C ARG A 189 10.61 -11.57 -17.09
N CYS A 190 11.18 -10.62 -17.84
CA CYS A 190 10.65 -9.27 -17.87
C CYS A 190 9.22 -9.25 -18.40
N THR A 191 8.94 -10.03 -19.45
CA THR A 191 7.59 -10.15 -20.03
C THR A 191 6.61 -10.76 -19.04
N ASN A 192 6.96 -11.85 -18.37
CA ASN A 192 6.15 -12.51 -17.34
C ASN A 192 5.85 -11.55 -16.17
N ILE A 193 6.84 -10.77 -15.71
CA ILE A 193 6.63 -9.78 -14.66
C ILE A 193 5.67 -8.69 -15.14
N CYS A 194 5.88 -8.13 -16.33
CA CYS A 194 5.03 -7.06 -16.84
C CYS A 194 3.61 -7.56 -17.13
N ASP A 195 3.46 -8.78 -17.65
CA ASP A 195 2.19 -9.46 -17.89
C ASP A 195 1.42 -9.69 -16.58
N TYR A 196 2.09 -10.26 -15.57
CA TYR A 196 1.54 -10.44 -14.23
C TYR A 196 1.11 -9.12 -13.58
N LEU A 197 1.87 -8.04 -13.82
CA LEU A 197 1.54 -6.70 -13.37
C LEU A 197 0.47 -6.00 -14.23
N GLY A 198 -0.02 -6.65 -15.28
CA GLY A 198 -1.10 -6.16 -16.13
C GLY A 198 -0.69 -5.12 -17.17
N TYR A 199 0.59 -5.09 -17.58
CA TYR A 199 1.10 -4.16 -18.59
C TYR A 199 1.09 -4.78 -19.99
N ALA A 200 0.73 -4.01 -21.02
CA ALA A 200 0.69 -4.48 -22.41
C ALA A 200 2.09 -4.71 -23.04
N TYR A 201 3.11 -4.06 -22.50
CA TYR A 201 4.48 -4.12 -23.02
C TYR A 201 5.50 -4.35 -21.92
N ALA A 202 6.52 -5.11 -22.30
CA ALA A 202 7.74 -5.32 -21.53
C ALA A 202 8.95 -4.89 -22.35
N GLY A 203 10.03 -4.51 -21.69
CA GLY A 203 11.25 -4.13 -22.38
C GLY A 203 12.48 -4.35 -21.52
N VAL A 204 13.53 -4.84 -22.16
CA VAL A 204 14.82 -5.09 -21.52
C VAL A 204 15.84 -4.07 -22.00
N GLU A 205 16.58 -3.49 -21.04
CA GLU A 205 17.52 -2.40 -21.27
C GLU A 205 18.77 -2.59 -20.40
N ARG A 206 19.94 -2.13 -20.88
CA ARG A 206 21.20 -2.10 -20.12
C ARG A 206 21.59 -3.44 -19.46
N ALA A 207 21.25 -4.56 -20.08
CA ALA A 207 21.42 -5.92 -19.55
C ALA A 207 20.53 -6.26 -18.34
N ILE A 208 20.41 -5.38 -17.35
CA ILE A 208 19.77 -5.68 -16.04
C ILE A 208 18.40 -5.05 -15.85
N GLU A 209 18.01 -4.09 -16.68
CA GLU A 209 16.76 -3.35 -16.48
C GLU A 209 15.62 -4.03 -17.22
N CYS A 210 14.53 -4.26 -16.49
CA CYS A 210 13.22 -4.60 -17.03
C CYS A 210 12.29 -3.39 -16.91
N ARG A 211 11.57 -3.09 -17.98
CA ARG A 211 10.68 -1.94 -18.13
C ARG A 211 9.31 -2.45 -18.51
N CYS A 212 8.26 -2.01 -17.84
CA CYS A 212 6.88 -2.30 -18.23
C CYS A 212 6.16 -1.02 -18.63
N GLY A 213 5.23 -1.14 -19.56
CA GLY A 213 4.38 -0.02 -19.90
C GLY A 213 3.20 -0.40 -20.76
N ASN A 214 2.31 0.57 -20.94
CA ASN A 214 1.07 0.39 -21.73
C ASN A 214 1.10 1.14 -23.06
N ARG A 215 2.18 1.89 -23.31
CA ARG A 215 2.35 2.67 -24.52
C ARG A 215 3.15 1.87 -25.53
N ALA A 216 2.50 1.53 -26.64
CA ALA A 216 3.15 0.98 -27.81
C ALA A 216 4.24 1.95 -28.31
N PRO A 217 5.36 1.47 -28.89
CA PRO A 217 6.36 2.31 -29.55
C PRO A 217 5.87 2.88 -30.90
N ARG A 218 4.63 3.40 -30.97
CA ARG A 218 4.03 3.94 -32.20
C ARG A 218 4.74 5.23 -32.62
N GLY A 219 5.19 5.28 -33.87
CA GLY A 219 5.92 6.42 -34.44
C GLY A 219 7.44 6.39 -34.18
N LEU A 220 7.95 5.36 -33.49
CA LEU A 220 9.38 5.17 -33.30
C LEU A 220 9.95 4.27 -34.40
N ILE A 221 11.16 4.60 -34.85
CA ILE A 221 11.88 3.83 -35.86
C ILE A 221 12.68 2.75 -35.13
N SER A 222 12.38 1.48 -35.44
CA SER A 222 13.19 0.35 -34.97
C SER A 222 14.64 0.52 -35.41
N GLN A 223 15.55 0.28 -34.48
CA GLN A 223 17.00 0.32 -34.66
C GLN A 223 17.55 -1.08 -35.00
N PRO A 224 18.76 -1.17 -35.58
CA PRO A 224 19.45 -2.44 -35.76
C PRO A 224 19.59 -3.22 -34.45
N ASP A 225 19.38 -4.54 -34.51
CA ASP A 225 19.46 -5.43 -33.35
C ASP A 225 20.81 -5.40 -32.62
N SER A 226 21.89 -5.04 -33.33
CA SER A 226 23.22 -4.85 -32.76
C SER A 226 23.23 -3.79 -31.64
N GLN A 227 22.32 -2.83 -31.67
CA GLN A 227 22.21 -1.80 -30.65
C GLN A 227 21.51 -2.29 -29.37
N CYS A 228 20.79 -3.42 -29.45
CA CYS A 228 20.16 -4.11 -28.32
C CYS A 228 20.85 -5.45 -27.98
N ALA A 229 22.17 -5.54 -28.19
CA ALA A 229 22.92 -6.79 -28.13
C ALA A 229 23.65 -7.05 -26.79
N HIS A 230 23.37 -6.30 -25.72
CA HIS A 230 23.93 -6.60 -24.41
C HIS A 230 23.47 -7.99 -23.96
N THR A 231 24.41 -8.82 -23.50
CA THR A 231 24.09 -10.15 -23.01
C THR A 231 23.33 -10.05 -21.68
N CYS A 232 22.26 -10.83 -21.56
CA CYS A 232 21.49 -10.96 -20.34
C CYS A 232 22.34 -11.58 -19.20
N PRO A 233 22.21 -11.14 -17.94
CA PRO A 233 22.83 -11.79 -16.79
C PRO A 233 22.24 -13.20 -16.57
N GLY A 234 23.08 -14.17 -16.21
CA GLY A 234 22.65 -15.49 -15.75
C GLY A 234 22.43 -16.57 -16.84
N PHE A 235 22.32 -16.22 -18.13
CA PHE A 235 22.18 -17.20 -19.21
C PHE A 235 22.91 -16.80 -20.49
N SER A 236 23.70 -17.71 -21.06
CA SER A 236 24.45 -17.50 -22.30
C SER A 236 23.54 -17.63 -23.52
N GLY A 237 23.18 -16.51 -24.14
CA GLY A 237 22.55 -16.50 -25.48
C GLY A 237 21.51 -15.39 -25.68
N ASN A 238 20.80 -14.99 -24.63
CA ASN A 238 19.76 -13.95 -24.72
C ASN A 238 20.34 -12.53 -24.72
N LYS A 239 19.61 -11.60 -25.36
CA LYS A 239 19.98 -10.19 -25.48
C LYS A 239 19.00 -9.29 -24.72
N CYS A 240 19.54 -8.47 -23.81
CA CYS A 240 18.81 -7.64 -22.87
C CYS A 240 19.04 -6.13 -23.12
N GLY A 241 18.75 -5.70 -24.36
CA GLY A 241 18.82 -4.29 -24.75
C GLY A 241 20.24 -3.77 -24.91
N GLY A 242 20.40 -2.46 -24.78
CA GLY A 242 21.68 -1.74 -24.88
C GLY A 242 21.71 -0.51 -23.98
N THR A 243 22.82 0.24 -24.00
CA THR A 243 23.05 1.37 -23.08
C THR A 243 21.95 2.45 -23.11
N LYS A 244 21.34 2.69 -24.28
CA LYS A 244 20.22 3.61 -24.50
C LYS A 244 19.19 3.01 -25.47
N HIS A 245 19.10 1.69 -25.48
CA HIS A 245 18.26 0.96 -26.41
C HIS A 245 17.49 -0.11 -25.65
N THR A 246 16.17 -0.06 -25.78
CA THR A 246 15.27 -1.01 -25.15
C THR A 246 14.79 -1.98 -26.21
N ARG A 247 14.94 -3.28 -25.97
CA ARG A 247 14.28 -4.30 -26.78
C ARG A 247 12.89 -4.53 -26.20
N ILE A 248 11.85 -4.34 -27.00
CA ILE A 248 10.45 -4.30 -26.54
C ILE A 248 9.70 -5.56 -27.00
N PHE A 249 8.88 -6.10 -26.11
CA PHE A 249 8.04 -7.26 -26.32
C PHE A 249 6.58 -6.90 -25.99
N ARG A 250 5.64 -7.48 -26.74
CA ARG A 250 4.22 -7.49 -26.37
C ARG A 250 3.97 -8.59 -25.35
N THR A 251 3.23 -8.28 -24.29
CA THR A 251 2.73 -9.26 -23.31
C THR A 251 1.45 -9.92 -23.82
N THR A 252 0.85 -10.83 -23.05
CA THR A 252 -0.47 -11.38 -23.37
C THR A 252 -1.61 -10.40 -23.08
N ILE A 253 -1.32 -9.34 -22.32
CA ILE A 253 -2.31 -8.31 -21.94
C ILE A 253 -2.61 -7.39 -23.13
N PRO A 254 -3.87 -7.38 -23.63
CA PRO A 254 -4.27 -6.46 -24.70
C PRO A 254 -4.15 -4.99 -24.26
N GLU A 255 -3.76 -4.08 -25.17
CA GLU A 255 -3.66 -2.63 -24.88
C GLU A 255 -4.93 -2.05 -24.22
N ASN A 256 -6.11 -2.58 -24.55
CA ASN A 256 -7.41 -2.14 -24.03
C ASN A 256 -7.80 -2.78 -22.69
N GLN A 257 -7.03 -3.74 -22.18
CA GLN A 257 -7.22 -4.43 -20.91
C GLN A 257 -6.08 -4.17 -19.91
N ALA A 258 -5.02 -3.48 -20.36
CA ALA A 258 -3.86 -3.19 -19.54
C ALA A 258 -4.17 -2.18 -18.41
N ILE A 259 -3.62 -2.43 -17.23
CA ILE A 259 -3.83 -1.61 -16.03
C ILE A 259 -3.12 -0.28 -16.24
N ILE A 260 -3.88 0.80 -16.44
CA ILE A 260 -3.34 2.17 -16.57
C ILE A 260 -2.86 2.64 -15.20
N ILE A 261 -1.58 2.40 -14.88
CA ILE A 261 -0.88 3.06 -13.77
C ILE A 261 -0.04 4.18 -14.38
N ASN A 262 -0.60 5.40 -14.38
CA ASN A 262 -0.20 6.54 -15.21
C ASN A 262 1.22 7.09 -14.93
N PRO A 263 1.85 7.70 -15.96
CA PRO A 263 2.15 9.13 -15.89
C PRO A 263 1.65 9.87 -17.16
N ASP A 264 0.58 10.68 -17.02
CA ASP A 264 -0.14 11.61 -17.94
C ASP A 264 0.29 11.91 -19.40
N PRO A 265 -0.58 12.54 -20.24
CA PRO A 265 -2.03 12.71 -20.14
C PRO A 265 -2.76 12.04 -21.32
N ILE A 266 -3.97 11.57 -21.05
CA ILE A 266 -4.97 11.30 -22.08
C ILE A 266 -5.50 12.67 -22.56
N THR A 267 -4.73 13.39 -23.37
CA THR A 267 -5.23 14.53 -24.14
C THR A 267 -5.53 14.17 -25.60
N SER A 268 -5.40 12.90 -26.00
CA SER A 268 -5.66 12.51 -27.40
C SER A 268 -6.64 11.36 -27.62
N ARG A 269 -7.26 10.79 -26.56
CA ARG A 269 -8.27 9.71 -26.70
C ARG A 269 -9.56 9.86 -25.88
N LEU A 270 -9.88 11.06 -25.43
CA LEU A 270 -11.23 11.40 -25.02
C LEU A 270 -11.55 12.73 -25.68
N GLY A 271 -12.13 12.68 -26.86
CA GLY A 271 -12.65 13.87 -27.54
C GLY A 271 -13.81 14.55 -26.79
N ASN A 272 -14.03 14.28 -25.49
CA ASN A 272 -15.10 14.84 -24.64
C ASN A 272 -14.80 14.65 -23.13
N CYS A 273 -13.58 14.94 -22.65
CA CYS A 273 -13.34 15.03 -21.20
C CYS A 273 -13.82 16.38 -20.65
N LYS A 274 -14.62 16.36 -19.57
CA LYS A 274 -14.96 17.59 -18.83
C LYS A 274 -13.79 17.93 -17.90
N ALA A 275 -13.36 19.19 -17.95
CA ALA A 275 -12.35 19.71 -17.04
C ALA A 275 -12.77 19.49 -15.57
N SER A 276 -11.79 19.14 -14.73
CA SER A 276 -11.93 18.97 -13.29
C SER A 276 -11.38 20.20 -12.57
N ASP A 277 -11.93 20.49 -11.39
CA ASP A 277 -11.29 21.44 -10.45
C ASP A 277 -10.08 20.79 -9.76
N THR A 278 -10.01 19.46 -9.76
CA THR A 278 -8.90 18.71 -9.18
C THR A 278 -7.60 18.97 -9.94
N THR A 279 -6.53 19.21 -9.18
CA THR A 279 -5.16 19.07 -9.70
C THR A 279 -4.46 17.94 -8.97
N TYR A 280 -3.49 17.32 -9.63
CA TYR A 280 -2.63 16.34 -8.99
C TYR A 280 -1.22 16.41 -9.53
N ASN A 281 -0.24 16.32 -8.64
CA ASN A 281 1.18 16.46 -8.96
C ASN A 281 1.49 17.68 -9.85
N GLY A 282 0.77 18.79 -9.63
CA GLY A 282 0.90 20.03 -10.39
C GLY A 282 0.24 20.01 -11.78
N LYS A 283 -0.61 19.02 -12.08
CA LYS A 283 -1.26 18.86 -13.39
C LYS A 283 -2.79 18.91 -13.28
N GLU A 284 -3.42 19.37 -14.35
CA GLU A 284 -4.87 19.31 -14.53
C GLU A 284 -5.34 17.89 -14.87
N THR A 285 -6.63 17.61 -14.65
CA THR A 285 -7.19 16.28 -14.89
C THR A 285 -8.66 16.31 -15.31
N CYS A 286 -9.19 15.12 -15.62
CA CYS A 286 -10.57 14.91 -16.02
C CYS A 286 -11.49 14.68 -14.82
N LYS A 287 -12.67 15.28 -14.85
CA LYS A 287 -13.70 15.05 -13.83
C LYS A 287 -14.04 13.56 -13.75
N ASN A 288 -14.20 13.04 -12.54
CA ASN A 288 -14.43 11.63 -12.20
C ASN A 288 -13.28 10.66 -12.54
N LEU A 289 -12.09 11.15 -12.92
CA LEU A 289 -10.94 10.27 -13.10
C LEU A 289 -10.50 9.68 -11.75
N SER A 290 -10.29 8.37 -11.69
CA SER A 290 -9.70 7.70 -10.54
C SER A 290 -8.20 8.00 -10.46
N LEU A 291 -7.79 8.75 -9.46
CA LEU A 291 -6.40 9.15 -9.22
C LEU A 291 -5.66 8.18 -8.29
N LEU A 292 -6.39 7.50 -7.40
CA LEU A 292 -5.86 6.45 -6.54
C LEU A 292 -6.92 5.37 -6.36
N ASN A 293 -6.50 4.11 -6.48
CA ASN A 293 -7.30 2.95 -6.16
C ASN A 293 -6.35 1.86 -5.66
N ASP A 294 -6.44 1.53 -4.38
CA ASP A 294 -5.64 0.47 -3.77
C ASP A 294 -6.56 -0.39 -2.90
N ASP A 295 -6.59 -1.68 -3.18
CA ASP A 295 -7.38 -2.71 -2.47
C ASP A 295 -6.49 -3.60 -1.59
N PHE A 296 -5.24 -3.17 -1.37
CA PHE A 296 -4.26 -3.77 -0.48
C PHE A 296 -4.15 -5.29 -0.62
N GLN A 297 -4.26 -5.84 -1.83
CA GLN A 297 -3.85 -7.24 -2.08
C GLN A 297 -2.37 -7.44 -1.73
N LEU A 298 -1.57 -6.40 -1.93
CA LEU A 298 -0.17 -6.26 -1.52
C LEU A 298 0.15 -4.78 -1.28
N LEU A 299 1.16 -4.49 -0.47
CA LEU A 299 1.59 -3.10 -0.27
C LEU A 299 2.32 -2.60 -1.53
N ASN A 300 1.65 -1.75 -2.30
CA ASN A 300 2.21 -1.21 -3.54
C ASN A 300 3.23 -0.10 -3.25
N THR A 301 4.52 -0.41 -3.36
CA THR A 301 5.61 0.54 -3.07
C THR A 301 5.81 1.63 -4.13
N THR A 302 5.10 1.59 -5.27
CA THR A 302 5.06 2.75 -6.18
C THR A 302 4.12 3.83 -5.71
N ILE A 303 3.07 3.45 -4.96
CA ILE A 303 2.09 4.36 -4.40
C ILE A 303 2.57 4.78 -3.00
N TRP A 304 2.89 3.80 -2.16
CA TRP A 304 3.16 4.01 -0.75
C TRP A 304 4.65 4.06 -0.47
N SER A 305 5.13 5.21 -0.01
CA SER A 305 6.44 5.37 0.60
C SER A 305 6.32 5.18 2.11
N GLY A 306 7.18 4.35 2.69
CA GLY A 306 7.21 4.16 4.14
C GLY A 306 8.08 5.20 4.85
N THR A 307 7.59 5.71 5.98
CA THR A 307 8.30 6.63 6.86
C THR A 307 9.22 5.84 7.81
N LYS A 308 10.49 6.27 7.91
CA LYS A 308 11.49 5.73 8.86
C LYS A 308 12.09 6.87 9.67
N LYS A 309 11.57 7.12 10.87
CA LYS A 309 12.06 8.17 11.78
C LYS A 309 11.52 7.99 13.19
N MET A 310 12.21 8.56 14.18
CA MET A 310 11.63 8.85 15.48
C MET A 310 10.67 10.05 15.35
N ALA A 311 9.49 9.95 15.96
CA ALA A 311 8.51 11.02 15.92
C ALA A 311 8.97 12.21 16.80
N LEU A 312 8.80 13.43 16.28
CA LEU A 312 9.14 14.70 16.93
C LEU A 312 8.05 15.72 16.58
N ASP A 313 8.42 16.94 16.20
CA ASP A 313 7.50 17.99 15.82
C ASP A 313 6.45 17.54 14.77
N PRO A 314 5.19 17.97 14.91
CA PRO A 314 4.65 18.84 15.96
C PRO A 314 4.09 18.11 17.19
N ASP A 315 3.88 16.79 17.12
CA ASP A 315 3.04 16.04 18.05
C ASP A 315 3.84 15.20 19.07
N TYR A 316 5.14 15.00 18.85
CA TYR A 316 6.10 14.34 19.74
C TYR A 316 5.64 12.97 20.23
N GLU A 317 5.09 12.18 19.32
CA GLU A 317 4.56 10.85 19.64
C GLU A 317 5.67 9.91 20.12
N PHE A 318 5.31 8.94 20.95
CA PHE A 318 6.28 8.05 21.59
C PHE A 318 6.67 6.86 20.71
N VAL A 319 6.71 7.08 19.39
CA VAL A 319 6.90 6.05 18.38
C VAL A 319 8.17 6.26 17.56
N THR A 320 8.79 5.13 17.18
CA THR A 320 9.69 5.05 16.03
C THR A 320 8.93 4.45 14.87
N TYR A 321 8.75 5.21 13.79
CA TYR A 321 8.17 4.69 12.56
C TYR A 321 9.18 3.84 11.80
N SER A 322 8.74 2.68 11.35
CA SER A 322 9.50 1.76 10.51
C SER A 322 8.62 1.10 9.47
N THR A 323 9.24 0.37 8.55
CA THR A 323 8.56 -0.45 7.54
C THR A 323 8.77 -1.94 7.80
N SER A 324 9.07 -2.32 9.05
CA SER A 324 9.29 -3.73 9.41
C SER A 324 7.99 -4.52 9.27
N PRO A 325 8.03 -5.79 8.80
CA PRO A 325 6.86 -6.68 8.78
C PRO A 325 6.16 -6.84 10.13
N ASP A 326 6.85 -6.57 11.25
CA ASP A 326 6.27 -6.60 12.60
C ASP A 326 5.17 -5.55 12.84
N VAL A 327 5.27 -4.42 12.13
CA VAL A 327 4.42 -3.24 12.35
C VAL A 327 3.67 -2.79 11.09
N LEU A 328 4.09 -3.27 9.91
CA LEU A 328 3.48 -2.95 8.62
C LEU A 328 3.42 -4.19 7.74
N TYR A 329 2.22 -4.71 7.48
CA TYR A 329 2.05 -5.89 6.66
C TYR A 329 0.67 -5.94 6.02
N VAL A 330 0.53 -6.74 4.97
CA VAL A 330 -0.77 -7.06 4.38
C VAL A 330 -1.13 -8.48 4.76
N LYS A 331 -2.34 -8.69 5.27
CA LYS A 331 -2.88 -10.00 5.61
C LYS A 331 -4.29 -10.11 5.03
N LYS A 332 -4.51 -11.11 4.17
CA LYS A 332 -5.81 -11.39 3.53
C LYS A 332 -6.42 -10.18 2.78
N GLY A 333 -5.59 -9.40 2.08
CA GLY A 333 -6.05 -8.24 1.32
C GLY A 333 -6.36 -7.00 2.16
N VAL A 334 -5.92 -6.98 3.42
CA VAL A 334 -6.08 -5.84 4.32
C VAL A 334 -4.71 -5.39 4.77
N LEU A 335 -4.45 -4.09 4.70
CA LEU A 335 -3.25 -3.47 5.25
C LEU A 335 -3.38 -3.33 6.77
N PHE A 336 -2.37 -3.79 7.50
CA PHE A 336 -2.24 -3.65 8.94
C PHE A 336 -1.09 -2.71 9.27
N ILE A 337 -1.40 -1.69 10.07
CA ILE A 337 -0.42 -0.83 10.74
C ILE A 337 -0.58 -1.05 12.24
N LYS A 338 0.36 -1.79 12.84
CA LYS A 338 0.25 -2.28 14.22
C LYS A 338 1.38 -1.71 15.08
N PRO A 339 1.08 -0.95 16.14
CA PRO A 339 2.11 -0.53 17.08
C PRO A 339 2.57 -1.72 17.92
N LYS A 340 3.86 -1.76 18.24
CA LYS A 340 4.52 -2.80 19.03
C LYS A 340 5.33 -2.17 20.15
N ILE A 341 5.16 -2.68 21.36
CA ILE A 341 5.95 -2.28 22.53
C ILE A 341 7.37 -2.82 22.38
N GLN A 342 8.38 -1.96 22.50
CA GLN A 342 9.79 -2.32 22.43
C GLN A 342 10.27 -3.00 23.73
N THR A 343 11.47 -3.59 23.71
CA THR A 343 12.07 -4.18 24.92
C THR A 343 12.75 -3.15 25.82
N SER A 344 12.99 -3.51 27.08
CA SER A 344 13.66 -2.62 28.05
C SER A 344 15.11 -2.32 27.65
N GLU A 345 15.78 -3.28 27.02
CA GLU A 345 17.16 -3.17 26.55
C GLU A 345 17.25 -2.20 25.37
N PHE A 346 16.27 -2.26 24.46
CA PHE A 346 16.20 -1.37 23.31
C PHE A 346 16.17 0.10 23.75
N ILE A 347 15.30 0.44 24.70
CA ILE A 347 15.03 1.85 25.03
C ILE A 347 16.15 2.57 25.77
N GLN A 348 17.14 1.85 26.31
CA GLN A 348 18.27 2.40 27.05
C GLN A 348 19.52 2.63 26.19
N GLY A 349 19.51 2.17 24.94
CA GLY A 349 20.67 2.20 24.06
C GLY A 349 20.80 3.44 23.19
N SER A 350 21.49 3.25 22.07
CA SER A 350 21.56 4.19 20.96
C SER A 350 20.79 3.63 19.77
N LEU A 351 20.09 4.50 19.05
CA LEU A 351 19.39 4.16 17.82
C LEU A 351 19.91 5.03 16.69
N LYS A 352 20.33 4.38 15.60
CA LYS A 352 20.59 5.00 14.30
C LYS A 352 19.70 4.31 13.27
N ILE A 353 18.82 5.07 12.63
CA ILE A 353 17.86 4.54 11.66
C ILE A 353 18.49 4.51 10.28
N GLU A 354 18.61 3.31 9.71
CA GLU A 354 19.07 3.13 8.33
C GLU A 354 18.02 3.65 7.34
N ASN A 355 18.49 4.37 6.30
CA ASN A 355 17.63 4.99 5.29
C ASN A 355 16.52 5.86 5.93
N CYS A 356 16.88 6.62 6.95
CA CYS A 356 15.98 7.52 7.64
C CYS A 356 15.33 8.51 6.67
N THR A 357 14.01 8.68 6.77
CA THR A 357 13.22 9.62 5.97
C THR A 357 12.93 10.92 6.71
N GLY A 358 13.45 11.06 7.93
CA GLY A 358 13.37 12.27 8.74
C GLY A 358 14.36 13.35 8.30
N ARG A 359 14.41 14.45 9.07
CA ARG A 359 15.37 15.53 8.85
C ARG A 359 16.79 14.99 9.02
N LEU A 360 17.64 15.20 8.02
CA LEU A 360 19.05 14.80 8.05
C LEU A 360 19.76 15.43 9.26
N ASN A 361 20.66 14.67 9.90
CA ASN A 361 21.43 15.08 11.07
C ASN A 361 20.58 15.57 12.26
N SER A 362 19.41 14.98 12.47
CA SER A 362 18.54 15.29 13.61
C SER A 362 18.26 14.06 14.48
N GLU A 363 17.65 14.31 15.65
CA GLU A 363 17.14 13.25 16.54
C GLU A 363 16.08 12.38 15.87
N GLU A 364 15.50 12.76 14.73
CA GLU A 364 14.60 11.90 13.96
C GLU A 364 15.31 10.64 13.44
N CYS A 365 16.62 10.73 13.21
CA CYS A 365 17.40 9.67 12.54
C CYS A 365 18.46 9.01 13.42
N SER A 366 18.98 9.72 14.42
CA SER A 366 19.99 9.17 15.32
C SER A 366 19.88 9.79 16.71
N LYS A 367 19.83 8.94 17.74
CA LYS A 367 19.77 9.36 19.14
C LYS A 367 20.56 8.40 20.01
N THR A 368 21.44 8.94 20.84
CA THR A 368 22.09 8.20 21.92
C THR A 368 21.47 8.69 23.21
N VAL A 369 20.92 7.77 24.00
CA VAL A 369 20.32 8.12 25.29
C VAL A 369 21.40 8.62 26.24
N GLN A 370 21.17 9.79 26.83
CA GLN A 370 21.97 10.33 27.93
C GLN A 370 21.08 10.50 29.17
N SER A 371 21.64 10.31 30.36
CA SER A 371 20.94 10.48 31.64
C SER A 371 19.71 9.54 31.81
N SER A 372 18.59 10.06 32.33
CA SER A 372 17.35 9.29 32.63
C SER A 372 16.29 9.36 31.52
N ASN A 373 16.70 9.71 30.28
CA ASN A 373 15.82 9.67 29.12
C ASN A 373 15.78 8.26 28.51
N ILE A 374 14.88 8.05 27.54
CA ILE A 374 14.75 6.78 26.81
C ILE A 374 14.55 7.04 25.31
N LEU A 375 14.83 6.06 24.47
CA LEU A 375 14.35 6.04 23.08
C LEU A 375 12.83 5.84 23.05
N PRO A 376 12.16 6.21 21.93
CA PRO A 376 10.73 5.95 21.78
C PRO A 376 10.38 4.48 22.08
N PRO A 377 9.53 4.22 23.08
CA PRO A 377 9.29 2.87 23.58
C PRO A 377 8.39 2.03 22.67
N ILE A 378 7.83 2.63 21.61
CA ILE A 378 6.91 1.97 20.69
C ILE A 378 7.51 1.96 19.28
N ALA A 379 7.49 0.81 18.61
CA ALA A 379 7.63 0.74 17.15
C ALA A 379 6.25 0.88 16.52
N SER A 380 6.14 1.64 15.45
CA SER A 380 4.91 1.71 14.65
C SER A 380 5.27 1.86 13.17
N ALA A 381 4.26 2.01 12.31
CA ALA A 381 4.46 2.33 10.90
C ALA A 381 3.62 3.52 10.47
N GLN A 382 4.14 4.20 9.45
CA GLN A 382 3.47 5.26 8.73
C GLN A 382 3.87 5.14 7.26
N ILE A 383 2.89 5.23 6.36
CA ILE A 383 3.07 5.22 4.92
C ILE A 383 2.39 6.44 4.30
N THR A 384 2.88 6.87 3.15
CA THR A 384 2.42 8.09 2.51
C THR A 384 2.46 8.02 0.99
N THR A 385 1.57 8.77 0.33
CA THR A 385 1.59 8.99 -1.11
C THR A 385 2.49 10.14 -1.53
N LYS A 386 3.24 10.78 -0.62
CA LYS A 386 4.04 12.00 -0.90
C LYS A 386 4.84 11.99 -2.20
N ASN A 387 5.48 10.86 -2.52
CA ASN A 387 6.35 10.73 -3.69
C ASN A 387 5.62 10.29 -4.97
N SER A 388 4.37 9.84 -4.86
CA SER A 388 3.59 9.26 -5.96
C SER A 388 2.40 10.13 -6.35
N LEU A 389 1.70 10.69 -5.37
CA LEU A 389 0.47 11.42 -5.54
C LEU A 389 0.28 12.46 -4.44
N ALA A 390 0.30 13.72 -4.83
CA ALA A 390 -0.33 14.82 -4.12
C ALA A 390 -1.47 15.38 -4.99
N PHE A 391 -2.56 15.81 -4.38
CA PHE A 391 -3.72 16.33 -5.08
C PHE A 391 -4.32 17.53 -4.36
N ARG A 392 -4.99 18.39 -5.10
CA ARG A 392 -5.85 19.45 -4.58
C ARG A 392 -7.25 19.19 -5.08
N PHE A 393 -8.19 19.12 -4.16
CA PHE A 393 -9.60 18.80 -4.39
C PHE A 393 -9.85 17.37 -4.90
N GLY A 394 -10.94 16.75 -4.46
CA GLY A 394 -11.32 15.40 -4.84
C GLY A 394 -12.32 14.77 -3.88
N ARG A 395 -12.81 13.60 -4.26
CA ARG A 395 -13.58 12.71 -3.38
C ARG A 395 -12.70 11.53 -3.00
N MET A 396 -12.32 11.45 -1.73
CA MET A 396 -11.59 10.31 -1.18
C MET A 396 -12.47 9.47 -0.26
N GLU A 397 -12.33 8.16 -0.35
CA GLU A 397 -13.03 7.16 0.45
C GLU A 397 -12.00 6.16 0.96
N ILE A 398 -12.01 5.90 2.27
CA ILE A 398 -11.08 5.02 2.97
C ILE A 398 -11.93 4.05 3.79
N ARG A 399 -11.90 2.77 3.42
CA ARG A 399 -12.57 1.73 4.19
C ARG A 399 -11.60 1.15 5.21
N ALA A 400 -11.85 1.43 6.49
CA ALA A 400 -10.94 1.04 7.56
C ALA A 400 -11.67 0.60 8.83
N LYS A 401 -11.00 -0.25 9.62
CA LYS A 401 -11.30 -0.54 11.02
C LYS A 401 -10.23 0.15 11.87
N LEU A 402 -10.65 1.05 12.76
CA LEU A 402 -9.75 1.88 13.57
C LEU A 402 -9.13 1.09 14.73
N PRO A 403 -7.92 1.45 15.21
CA PRO A 403 -7.22 0.73 16.27
C PRO A 403 -7.85 0.98 17.65
N SER A 404 -7.76 -0.04 18.50
CA SER A 404 -8.18 -0.06 19.90
C SER A 404 -6.99 -0.13 20.86
N GLY A 405 -7.18 0.38 22.07
CA GLY A 405 -6.19 0.32 23.13
C GLY A 405 -5.74 1.70 23.61
N ASP A 406 -5.38 1.77 24.88
CA ASP A 406 -5.08 3.03 25.53
C ASP A 406 -3.91 3.76 24.86
N TRP A 407 -4.10 5.07 24.67
CA TRP A 407 -3.09 6.00 24.15
C TRP A 407 -2.73 5.85 22.67
N ILE A 408 -3.50 5.07 21.91
CA ILE A 408 -3.32 4.89 20.46
C ILE A 408 -4.18 5.88 19.67
N VAL A 409 -3.65 6.40 18.56
CA VAL A 409 -4.38 7.25 17.62
C VAL A 409 -4.08 6.80 16.18
N PRO A 410 -5.08 6.53 15.32
CA PRO A 410 -4.85 6.32 13.91
C PRO A 410 -4.54 7.65 13.21
N GLU A 411 -3.59 7.60 12.30
CA GLU A 411 -3.22 8.72 11.45
C GLU A 411 -3.86 8.50 10.08
N ILE A 412 -5.02 9.10 9.84
CA ILE A 412 -5.67 9.08 8.53
C ILE A 412 -5.90 10.53 8.13
N TRP A 413 -4.88 11.11 7.49
CA TRP A 413 -4.90 12.54 7.19
C TRP A 413 -4.21 12.90 5.88
N LEU A 414 -4.55 14.09 5.39
CA LEU A 414 -3.85 14.74 4.29
C LEU A 414 -2.81 15.72 4.85
N THR A 415 -1.61 15.71 4.29
CA THR A 415 -0.47 16.56 4.67
C THR A 415 -0.03 17.40 3.47
N PRO A 416 0.30 18.69 3.65
CA PRO A 416 0.68 19.57 2.54
C PRO A 416 1.96 19.07 1.88
N ARG A 417 2.01 19.13 0.54
CA ARG A 417 3.19 18.73 -0.24
C ARG A 417 4.39 19.64 0.05
N ASP A 418 4.19 20.95 -0.06
CA ASP A 418 5.28 21.94 -0.14
C ASP A 418 5.33 22.90 1.05
N PHE A 419 4.43 22.76 2.04
CA PHE A 419 4.37 23.65 3.22
C PHE A 419 4.39 25.15 2.88
N SER A 420 3.65 25.57 1.85
CA SER A 420 3.71 26.93 1.27
C SER A 420 3.34 28.07 2.24
N TYR A 421 2.67 27.77 3.34
CA TYR A 421 2.24 28.74 4.34
C TYR A 421 3.06 28.70 5.63
N GLY A 422 4.14 27.92 5.64
CA GLY A 422 5.00 27.71 6.80
C GLY A 422 5.01 26.26 7.28
N PRO A 423 5.88 25.92 8.24
CA PRO A 423 6.08 24.55 8.71
C PRO A 423 4.85 24.00 9.45
N GLU A 424 4.76 22.67 9.51
CA GLU A 424 3.80 21.94 10.34
C GLU A 424 2.35 22.40 10.10
N TYR A 425 1.63 22.73 11.17
CA TYR A 425 0.24 23.17 11.12
C TYR A 425 0.05 24.54 10.45
N GLN A 426 1.10 25.32 10.19
CA GLN A 426 0.93 26.59 9.46
C GLN A 426 0.44 26.35 8.03
N SER A 427 0.78 25.21 7.43
CA SER A 427 0.25 24.80 6.12
C SER A 427 -0.94 23.85 6.19
N GLY A 428 -1.49 23.65 7.39
CA GLY A 428 -2.68 22.85 7.62
C GLY A 428 -2.44 21.33 7.60
N GLN A 429 -3.36 20.60 8.22
CA GLN A 429 -3.51 19.16 8.12
C GLN A 429 -5.00 18.82 8.13
N ILE A 430 -5.45 17.95 7.22
CA ILE A 430 -6.85 17.53 7.13
C ILE A 430 -6.96 16.13 7.70
N ARG A 431 -7.54 15.96 8.90
CA ARG A 431 -7.75 14.65 9.52
C ARG A 431 -9.10 14.08 9.07
N ILE A 432 -9.07 13.01 8.29
CA ILE A 432 -10.27 12.40 7.67
C ILE A 432 -11.03 11.58 8.71
N ALA A 433 -10.33 10.83 9.55
CA ALA A 433 -10.90 10.04 10.62
C ALA A 433 -9.90 9.88 11.76
N MET A 434 -10.34 10.12 12.99
CA MET A 434 -9.54 10.00 14.20
C MET A 434 -10.41 9.54 15.37
N VAL A 435 -9.93 8.53 16.11
CA VAL A 435 -10.47 8.13 17.42
C VAL A 435 -9.29 7.97 18.37
N ARG A 436 -9.51 8.19 19.67
CA ARG A 436 -8.53 7.70 20.66
C ARG A 436 -8.89 6.26 20.97
N GLY A 437 -7.87 5.39 21.00
CA GLY A 437 -8.04 3.95 21.15
C GLY A 437 -8.67 3.51 22.47
N ASN A 438 -8.60 4.38 23.49
CA ASN A 438 -9.14 4.19 24.85
C ASN A 438 -10.66 3.95 24.85
N SER A 439 -11.13 2.91 25.54
CA SER A 439 -12.58 2.60 25.65
C SER A 439 -13.39 3.73 26.32
N GLU A 440 -12.94 4.19 27.49
CA GLU A 440 -13.58 5.27 28.25
C GLU A 440 -12.58 6.37 28.55
N LEU A 441 -12.40 7.29 27.60
CA LEU A 441 -11.53 8.46 27.76
C LEU A 441 -12.34 9.73 28.00
N THR A 442 -12.03 10.43 29.09
CA THR A 442 -12.50 11.78 29.36
C THR A 442 -11.32 12.72 29.57
N CYS A 443 -11.41 13.94 29.03
CA CYS A 443 -10.41 14.98 29.21
C CYS A 443 -11.14 16.24 29.69
N GLY A 444 -11.10 16.49 30.99
CA GLY A 444 -12.00 17.45 31.62
C GLY A 444 -13.46 17.02 31.44
N ASN A 445 -14.25 17.84 30.74
CA ASN A 445 -15.68 17.56 30.48
C ASN A 445 -15.93 16.88 29.13
N GLU A 446 -14.90 16.73 28.28
CA GLU A 446 -15.03 16.15 26.95
C GLU A 446 -14.87 14.63 26.99
N LYS A 447 -15.75 13.91 26.30
CA LYS A 447 -15.62 12.46 26.07
C LYS A 447 -14.97 12.23 24.70
N LEU A 448 -13.86 11.49 24.68
CA LEU A 448 -12.98 11.37 23.51
C LEU A 448 -12.54 9.92 23.20
N GLY A 449 -13.11 8.93 23.89
CA GLY A 449 -12.76 7.51 23.71
C GLY A 449 -13.17 6.91 22.37
N SER A 450 -13.08 5.59 22.27
CA SER A 450 -13.26 4.77 21.06
C SER A 450 -14.61 4.96 20.34
N ARG A 451 -15.61 5.52 21.03
CA ARG A 451 -16.95 5.83 20.49
C ARG A 451 -17.08 7.21 19.85
N TYR A 452 -16.10 8.10 20.03
CA TYR A 452 -16.15 9.50 19.62
C TYR A 452 -15.23 9.74 18.43
N LEU A 453 -15.75 9.50 17.22
CA LEU A 453 -15.04 9.79 15.98
C LEU A 453 -14.92 11.30 15.79
N GLN A 454 -13.71 11.75 15.47
CA GLN A 454 -13.44 13.12 15.05
C GLN A 454 -12.89 13.19 13.64
N ALA A 455 -13.32 14.20 12.89
CA ALA A 455 -12.77 14.57 11.60
C ALA A 455 -12.71 16.10 11.50
N GLY A 456 -11.75 16.63 10.74
CA GLY A 456 -11.65 18.07 10.56
C GLY A 456 -10.25 18.60 10.24
N LEU A 457 -10.02 19.83 10.63
CA LEU A 457 -8.88 20.64 10.21
C LEU A 457 -8.01 21.05 11.40
N TYR A 458 -6.70 20.90 11.25
CA TYR A 458 -5.70 21.43 12.18
C TYR A 458 -4.85 22.45 11.45
N PHE A 459 -4.64 23.63 12.03
CA PHE A 459 -3.87 24.68 11.38
C PHE A 459 -3.39 25.76 12.34
N GLY A 460 -2.47 26.62 11.90
CA GLY A 460 -2.00 27.77 12.65
C GLY A 460 -0.60 27.59 13.24
N PRO A 461 -0.11 28.58 14.00
CA PRO A 461 1.25 28.56 14.53
C PRO A 461 1.42 27.52 15.65
N ARG A 462 2.65 27.08 15.88
CA ARG A 462 3.00 26.05 16.87
C ARG A 462 2.45 26.33 18.28
N ASN A 463 2.50 27.58 18.74
CA ASN A 463 2.00 27.99 20.06
C ASN A 463 0.53 28.47 20.04
N GLY A 464 -0.24 28.08 19.03
CA GLY A 464 -1.61 28.55 18.84
C GLY A 464 -2.38 27.73 17.81
N VAL A 465 -2.16 26.42 17.78
CA VAL A 465 -2.84 25.50 16.84
C VAL A 465 -4.35 25.63 17.02
N LYS A 466 -5.02 26.00 15.94
CA LYS A 466 -6.47 26.06 15.82
C LYS A 466 -6.98 24.75 15.23
N LYS A 467 -8.19 24.39 15.64
CA LYS A 467 -8.85 23.15 15.24
C LYS A 467 -10.30 23.45 14.86
N ILE A 468 -10.75 22.92 13.74
CA ILE A 468 -12.19 22.84 13.40
C ILE A 468 -12.50 21.34 13.36
N LEU A 469 -13.11 20.80 14.41
CA LEU A 469 -13.38 19.38 14.55
C LEU A 469 -14.87 19.10 14.69
N PHE A 470 -15.31 18.04 14.02
CA PHE A 470 -16.65 17.50 14.09
C PHE A 470 -16.59 16.16 14.80
N THR A 471 -17.48 15.94 15.76
CA THR A 471 -17.52 14.72 16.56
C THR A 471 -18.81 13.95 16.28
N LYS A 472 -18.72 12.64 16.04
CA LYS A 472 -19.86 11.71 16.00
C LYS A 472 -19.68 10.64 17.07
N GLU A 473 -20.65 10.56 17.97
CA GLU A 473 -20.76 9.46 18.93
C GLU A 473 -21.49 8.29 18.28
N MET A 474 -21.04 7.07 18.54
CA MET A 474 -21.78 5.85 18.21
C MET A 474 -22.10 5.02 19.46
N PRO A 475 -23.22 4.26 19.46
CA PRO A 475 -23.54 3.34 20.55
C PRO A 475 -22.49 2.24 20.74
N ALA A 476 -21.87 1.80 19.65
CA ALA A 476 -20.78 0.82 19.63
C ALA A 476 -19.47 1.50 19.19
N ASP A 477 -18.35 0.90 19.60
CA ASP A 477 -17.02 1.41 19.28
C ASP A 477 -16.76 1.39 17.77
N TRP A 478 -16.15 2.46 17.25
CA TRP A 478 -15.72 2.56 15.84
C TRP A 478 -14.69 1.50 15.44
N GLN A 479 -14.10 0.85 16.43
CA GLN A 479 -13.11 -0.20 16.30
C GLN A 479 -13.75 -1.58 16.11
N SER A 480 -15.08 -1.71 16.16
CA SER A 480 -15.76 -3.00 16.10
C SER A 480 -15.84 -3.62 14.70
N LYS A 481 -15.88 -2.79 13.64
CA LYS A 481 -16.00 -3.23 12.24
C LYS A 481 -15.38 -2.22 11.28
N PHE A 482 -15.35 -2.57 9.99
CA PHE A 482 -14.96 -1.64 8.93
C PHE A 482 -16.05 -0.61 8.67
N HIS A 483 -15.61 0.64 8.49
CA HIS A 483 -16.42 1.80 8.14
C HIS A 483 -15.82 2.52 6.94
N ASP A 484 -16.65 3.22 6.18
CA ASP A 484 -16.23 4.02 5.03
C ASP A 484 -16.09 5.49 5.44
N PHE A 485 -14.86 5.94 5.67
CA PHE A 485 -14.55 7.33 5.99
C PHE A 485 -14.26 8.09 4.69
N SER A 486 -15.01 9.17 4.42
CA SER A 486 -14.85 9.91 3.18
C SER A 486 -14.70 11.41 3.39
N ILE A 487 -14.00 12.03 2.46
CA ILE A 487 -13.88 13.48 2.33
C ILE A 487 -14.26 13.90 0.91
N VAL A 488 -15.10 14.92 0.81
CA VAL A 488 -15.33 15.66 -0.43
C VAL A 488 -14.73 17.04 -0.22
N TRP A 489 -13.58 17.26 -0.85
CA TRP A 489 -12.85 18.51 -0.80
C TRP A 489 -12.97 19.19 -2.15
N THR A 490 -13.69 20.31 -2.19
CA THR A 490 -13.91 21.09 -3.41
C THR A 490 -13.28 22.47 -3.26
N ILE A 491 -13.28 23.26 -4.34
CA ILE A 491 -12.97 24.68 -4.27
C ILE A 491 -13.89 25.44 -3.31
N ASP A 492 -15.07 24.88 -3.05
CA ASP A 492 -16.10 25.55 -2.28
C ASP A 492 -16.20 25.14 -0.81
N ASN A 493 -15.81 23.93 -0.47
CA ASN A 493 -15.98 23.42 0.90
C ASN A 493 -15.13 22.16 1.15
N ILE A 494 -14.96 21.82 2.41
CA ILE A 494 -14.45 20.53 2.86
C ILE A 494 -15.56 19.85 3.65
N SER A 495 -16.02 18.69 3.17
CA SER A 495 -17.10 17.94 3.80
C SER A 495 -16.65 16.52 4.15
N PHE A 496 -17.00 16.08 5.34
CA PHE A 496 -16.64 14.76 5.87
C PHE A 496 -17.88 13.88 5.92
N PHE A 497 -17.72 12.60 5.58
CA PHE A 497 -18.77 11.61 5.58
C PHE A 497 -18.30 10.32 6.25
N VAL A 498 -19.25 9.60 6.81
CA VAL A 498 -19.02 8.28 7.40
C VAL A 498 -20.13 7.35 6.98
N ASP A 499 -19.80 6.20 6.39
CA ASP A 499 -20.75 5.23 5.85
C ASP A 499 -21.76 5.87 4.87
N GLY A 500 -21.29 6.85 4.09
CA GLY A 500 -22.10 7.60 3.13
C GLY A 500 -22.93 8.75 3.72
N GLU A 501 -23.03 8.86 5.05
CA GLU A 501 -23.76 9.94 5.72
C GLU A 501 -22.87 11.17 5.92
N LEU A 502 -23.40 12.36 5.67
CA LEU A 502 -22.70 13.62 5.95
C LEU A 502 -22.49 13.77 7.46
N LEU A 503 -21.23 13.86 7.89
CA LEU A 503 -20.89 14.25 9.25
C LEU A 503 -21.04 15.76 9.42
N SER A 504 -20.31 16.53 8.63
CA SER A 504 -20.42 17.99 8.57
C SER A 504 -19.60 18.54 7.39
N SER A 505 -19.85 19.81 7.09
CA SER A 505 -19.06 20.64 6.17
C SER A 505 -18.46 21.79 6.95
N VAL A 506 -17.24 22.20 6.56
CA VAL A 506 -16.48 23.28 7.21
C VAL A 506 -17.21 24.62 7.11
N PHE A 507 -17.72 24.95 5.92
CA PHE A 507 -18.49 26.17 5.69
C PHE A 507 -19.98 25.92 5.75
N LYS A 508 -20.71 26.81 6.43
CA LYS A 508 -22.18 26.82 6.54
C LYS A 508 -22.80 27.94 5.70
N ASN A 509 -22.05 29.00 5.42
CA ASN A 509 -22.46 30.12 4.58
C ASN A 509 -21.50 30.32 3.39
N PRO A 510 -21.97 30.86 2.26
CA PRO A 510 -21.11 31.12 1.08
C PRO A 510 -19.93 32.06 1.32
N THR A 511 -20.07 32.97 2.29
CA THR A 511 -19.04 33.96 2.66
C THR A 511 -18.04 33.44 3.69
N ASP A 512 -18.22 32.22 4.19
CA ASP A 512 -17.33 31.66 5.20
C ASP A 512 -15.92 31.44 4.61
N THR A 513 -14.94 31.72 5.47
CA THR A 513 -13.52 31.38 5.25
C THR A 513 -13.05 30.51 6.41
N VAL A 514 -11.93 29.80 6.25
CA VAL A 514 -11.34 29.03 7.37
C VAL A 514 -11.09 29.92 8.58
N ARG A 515 -10.67 31.17 8.35
CA ARG A 515 -10.37 32.15 9.41
C ARG A 515 -11.61 32.54 10.21
N THR A 516 -12.72 32.82 9.53
CA THR A 516 -13.96 33.23 10.19
C THR A 516 -14.55 32.09 11.00
N VAL A 517 -14.53 30.85 10.46
CA VAL A 517 -15.01 29.67 11.18
C VAL A 517 -14.16 29.36 12.41
N ALA A 518 -12.82 29.50 12.31
CA ALA A 518 -11.93 29.24 13.45
C ALA A 518 -11.80 30.41 14.44
N GLN A 519 -12.50 31.53 14.20
CA GLN A 519 -12.45 32.74 15.03
C GLN A 519 -11.00 33.20 15.27
N ILE A 520 -10.21 33.26 14.20
CA ILE A 520 -8.80 33.67 14.28
C ILE A 520 -8.74 35.17 14.60
N ALA A 521 -7.96 35.53 15.63
CA ALA A 521 -7.80 36.92 16.04
C ALA A 521 -7.07 37.75 14.96
N PRO A 522 -7.34 39.07 14.83
CA PRO A 522 -6.74 39.91 13.80
C PRO A 522 -5.20 39.96 13.83
N ASN A 523 -4.56 39.72 14.97
CA ASN A 523 -3.10 39.75 15.10
C ASN A 523 -2.37 38.52 14.49
N VAL A 524 -3.10 37.49 14.06
CA VAL A 524 -2.58 36.35 13.28
C VAL A 524 -3.05 36.40 11.81
N GLU A 525 -3.68 37.51 11.40
CA GLU A 525 -4.29 37.69 10.08
C GLU A 525 -3.29 37.64 8.92
N TYR A 526 -2.01 37.95 9.17
CA TYR A 526 -0.94 37.87 8.18
C TYR A 526 -0.71 36.43 7.65
N LEU A 527 -0.97 35.41 8.48
CA LEU A 527 -0.84 34.01 8.06
C LEU A 527 -1.89 33.72 6.98
N TRP A 528 -1.48 33.30 5.79
CA TRP A 528 -2.33 32.99 4.62
C TRP A 528 -2.95 34.21 3.91
N LYS A 529 -2.40 35.41 4.08
CA LYS A 529 -2.96 36.63 3.48
C LYS A 529 -3.12 36.51 1.95
N ASP A 530 -2.22 35.77 1.32
CA ASP A 530 -2.18 35.54 -0.12
C ASP A 530 -2.91 34.25 -0.56
N GLY A 531 -3.67 33.63 0.35
CA GLY A 531 -4.44 32.42 0.09
C GLY A 531 -5.90 32.69 -0.26
N THR A 532 -6.57 31.65 -0.75
CA THR A 532 -8.02 31.66 -0.99
C THR A 532 -8.80 31.55 0.34
N ARG A 533 -10.13 31.57 0.27
CA ARG A 533 -10.99 31.34 1.45
C ARG A 533 -10.78 30.00 2.15
N LEU A 534 -10.20 29.01 1.45
CA LEU A 534 -9.84 27.70 1.97
C LEU A 534 -8.44 27.66 2.61
N ALA A 535 -7.62 28.69 2.45
CA ALA A 535 -6.25 28.67 2.93
C ALA A 535 -6.18 28.37 4.45
N PRO A 536 -5.26 27.49 4.90
CA PRO A 536 -4.13 26.93 4.14
C PRO A 536 -4.43 25.67 3.30
N PHE A 537 -5.70 25.28 3.15
CA PHE A 537 -6.16 24.05 2.48
C PHE A 537 -6.49 24.26 0.99
N ASP A 538 -5.72 25.09 0.31
CA ASP A 538 -5.91 25.46 -1.10
C ASP A 538 -4.68 25.15 -1.98
N LYS A 539 -3.76 24.34 -1.45
CA LYS A 539 -2.59 23.74 -2.11
C LYS A 539 -2.76 22.23 -2.26
N GLU A 540 -1.80 21.55 -2.89
CA GLU A 540 -1.81 20.08 -2.99
C GLU A 540 -1.39 19.41 -1.67
N PHE A 541 -2.11 18.37 -1.31
CA PHE A 541 -1.85 17.54 -0.15
C PHE A 541 -1.66 16.08 -0.59
N TYR A 542 -0.84 15.33 0.13
CA TYR A 542 -0.69 13.89 -0.02
C TYR A 542 -1.35 13.17 1.15
N LEU A 543 -1.70 11.89 0.95
CA LEU A 543 -2.29 11.05 1.98
C LEU A 543 -1.21 10.43 2.87
N THR A 544 -1.48 10.39 4.18
CA THR A 544 -0.67 9.70 5.19
C THR A 544 -1.57 8.74 5.96
N LEU A 545 -1.06 7.52 6.14
CA LEU A 545 -1.68 6.44 6.91
C LEU A 545 -0.69 5.96 7.95
N GLY A 546 -1.10 5.85 9.21
CA GLY A 546 -0.20 5.46 10.28
C GLY A 546 -0.93 5.18 11.58
N VAL A 547 -0.15 4.80 12.59
CA VAL A 547 -0.63 4.72 13.97
C VAL A 547 0.39 5.39 14.88
N SER A 548 -0.05 6.37 15.65
CA SER A 548 0.76 6.99 16.69
C SER A 548 0.33 6.54 18.08
N VAL A 549 1.23 6.75 19.04
CA VAL A 549 1.02 6.40 20.45
C VAL A 549 1.53 7.51 21.35
N GLY A 550 0.72 7.94 22.30
CA GLY A 550 1.05 9.00 23.25
C GLY A 550 1.16 10.37 22.57
N GLY A 551 2.26 11.08 22.82
CA GLY A 551 2.47 12.44 22.31
C GLY A 551 1.86 13.53 23.18
N ILE A 552 1.92 14.78 22.69
CA ILE A 552 1.59 15.98 23.48
C ILE A 552 0.32 16.72 23.03
N ASN A 553 -0.20 16.45 21.83
CA ASN A 553 -1.32 17.22 21.26
C ASN A 553 -2.66 16.49 21.23
N ASP A 554 -2.65 15.15 21.22
CA ASP A 554 -3.88 14.35 21.12
C ASP A 554 -4.50 13.95 22.46
N PHE A 555 -3.71 14.05 23.54
CA PHE A 555 -4.12 13.76 24.92
C PHE A 555 -3.78 14.95 25.83
N GLN A 556 -4.79 15.65 26.32
CA GLN A 556 -4.64 16.74 27.30
C GLN A 556 -4.15 16.20 28.66
N ASP A 557 -3.57 17.06 29.52
CA ASP A 557 -2.96 16.63 30.78
C ASP A 557 -3.97 16.16 31.84
N ASN A 558 -5.23 16.60 31.73
CA ASN A 558 -6.32 16.20 32.61
C ASN A 558 -7.07 14.95 32.12
N CYS A 559 -6.55 14.22 31.12
CA CYS A 559 -7.21 13.03 30.61
C CYS A 559 -7.21 11.86 31.60
N VAL A 560 -8.31 11.11 31.64
CA VAL A 560 -8.53 9.91 32.43
C VAL A 560 -9.10 8.81 31.53
N SER A 561 -8.45 7.64 31.52
CA SER A 561 -8.87 6.46 30.77
C SER A 561 -9.32 5.38 31.75
N ASN A 562 -10.58 4.93 31.68
CA ASN A 562 -11.14 3.89 32.56
C ASN A 562 -10.84 4.16 34.06
N GLY A 563 -10.97 5.41 34.50
CA GLY A 563 -10.66 5.84 35.87
C GLY A 563 -9.16 6.02 36.20
N VAL A 564 -8.26 5.68 35.28
CA VAL A 564 -6.81 5.84 35.44
C VAL A 564 -6.34 7.14 34.79
N LYS A 565 -5.67 8.00 35.55
CA LYS A 565 -5.10 9.25 35.04
C LYS A 565 -4.02 8.98 33.98
N LYS A 566 -3.96 9.83 32.96
CA LYS A 566 -2.90 9.86 31.96
C LYS A 566 -1.50 9.77 32.63
N PRO A 567 -0.63 8.83 32.20
CA PRO A 567 0.67 8.61 32.85
C PRO A 567 1.71 9.73 32.72
N TRP A 568 1.56 10.65 31.77
CA TRP A 568 2.53 11.69 31.48
C TRP A 568 1.90 13.08 31.40
N SER A 569 2.71 14.13 31.54
CA SER A 569 2.33 15.52 31.30
C SER A 569 3.02 16.04 30.04
N ASN A 570 2.31 16.83 29.25
CA ASN A 570 2.72 17.33 27.94
C ASN A 570 3.92 18.28 27.98
N THR A 571 4.18 18.90 29.14
CA THR A 571 5.30 19.84 29.33
C THR A 571 6.49 19.20 30.05
N ASN A 572 6.35 17.97 30.53
CA ASN A 572 7.38 17.31 31.33
C ASN A 572 8.43 16.65 30.42
N PRO A 573 9.74 16.98 30.53
CA PRO A 573 10.78 16.35 29.72
C PRO A 573 10.89 14.82 29.94
N LYS A 574 10.36 14.30 31.06
CA LYS A 574 10.28 12.86 31.37
C LYS A 574 8.96 12.21 30.92
N ALA A 575 8.19 12.84 30.04
CA ALA A 575 6.90 12.31 29.59
C ALA A 575 6.98 10.87 29.07
N MET A 576 7.95 10.59 28.19
CA MET A 576 8.13 9.28 27.56
C MET A 576 8.50 8.17 28.56
N ILE A 577 9.38 8.46 29.53
CA ILE A 577 9.74 7.49 30.58
C ILE A 577 8.57 7.26 31.55
N ASN A 578 7.80 8.30 31.90
CA ASN A 578 6.61 8.15 32.75
C ASN A 578 5.54 7.29 32.06
N PHE A 579 5.34 7.49 30.75
CA PHE A 579 4.50 6.63 29.92
C PHE A 579 4.97 5.17 29.95
N TRP A 580 6.26 4.93 29.72
CA TRP A 580 6.86 3.59 29.73
C TRP A 580 6.76 2.87 31.09
N GLN A 581 6.98 3.59 32.20
CA GLN A 581 6.93 3.02 33.54
C GLN A 581 5.52 2.54 33.93
N LYS A 582 4.48 3.11 33.32
CA LYS A 582 3.08 2.72 33.55
C LYS A 582 2.54 1.72 32.53
N ARG A 583 3.39 1.09 31.70
CA ARG A 583 2.96 0.14 30.66
C ARG A 583 2.19 -1.07 31.15
N SER A 584 2.38 -1.52 32.39
CA SER A 584 1.55 -2.57 32.97
C SER A 584 0.08 -2.16 33.16
N GLN A 585 -0.20 -0.86 33.24
CA GLN A 585 -1.56 -0.33 33.41
C GLN A 585 -2.30 -0.24 32.07
N TRP A 586 -1.64 0.23 31.01
CA TRP A 586 -2.27 0.44 29.71
C TRP A 586 -2.00 -0.68 28.70
N GLY A 587 -0.87 -1.39 28.80
CA GLY A 587 -0.48 -2.42 27.83
C GLY A 587 -1.43 -3.61 27.77
N ALA A 588 -2.14 -3.91 28.87
CA ALA A 588 -3.17 -4.95 28.90
C ALA A 588 -4.41 -4.62 28.05
N THR A 589 -4.59 -3.34 27.67
CA THR A 589 -5.69 -2.92 26.78
C THR A 589 -5.38 -3.16 25.31
N TRP A 590 -4.11 -3.39 24.95
CA TRP A 590 -3.68 -3.63 23.58
C TRP A 590 -3.90 -5.10 23.23
N LYS A 591 -4.92 -5.38 22.43
CA LYS A 591 -5.28 -6.72 21.98
C LYS A 591 -4.82 -6.94 20.55
N ASP A 592 -3.84 -7.83 20.37
CA ASP A 592 -3.24 -8.28 19.11
C ASP A 592 -3.60 -7.48 17.84
N GLU A 593 -4.47 -8.00 16.97
CA GLU A 593 -4.86 -7.36 15.71
C GLU A 593 -5.84 -6.18 15.87
N ASP A 594 -6.60 -6.13 16.97
CA ASP A 594 -7.50 -5.01 17.25
C ASP A 594 -6.74 -3.73 17.61
N THR A 595 -5.45 -3.83 17.92
CA THR A 595 -4.54 -2.70 18.15
C THR A 595 -4.07 -2.06 16.84
N ALA A 596 -4.26 -2.75 15.71
CA ALA A 596 -3.84 -2.26 14.40
C ALA A 596 -4.90 -1.36 13.75
N LEU A 597 -4.44 -0.33 13.04
CA LEU A 597 -5.25 0.28 11.99
C LEU A 597 -5.31 -0.72 10.83
N GLN A 598 -6.53 -1.11 10.43
CA GLN A 598 -6.76 -2.07 9.36
C GLN A 598 -7.46 -1.38 8.20
N ILE A 599 -6.91 -1.47 7.00
CA ILE A 599 -7.43 -0.75 5.82
C ILE A 599 -7.70 -1.76 4.71
N ASP A 600 -8.95 -1.79 4.26
CA ASP A 600 -9.42 -2.69 3.21
C ASP A 600 -9.17 -2.08 1.83
N HIS A 601 -9.56 -0.83 1.61
CA HIS A 601 -9.28 -0.14 0.36
C HIS A 601 -9.32 1.38 0.49
N ILE A 602 -8.71 2.04 -0.49
CA ILE A 602 -8.69 3.49 -0.66
C ILE A 602 -9.00 3.86 -2.09
N ARG A 603 -9.81 4.91 -2.24
CA ARG A 603 -10.20 5.48 -3.53
C ARG A 603 -10.11 6.98 -3.49
N LEU A 604 -9.60 7.57 -4.58
CA LEU A 604 -9.63 9.01 -4.82
C LEU A 604 -10.08 9.27 -6.25
N ASN A 605 -11.14 10.06 -6.40
CA ASN A 605 -11.62 10.53 -7.70
C ASN A 605 -11.51 12.05 -7.81
N ALA A 606 -11.12 12.52 -8.99
CA ALA A 606 -11.16 13.92 -9.37
C ALA A 606 -12.60 14.43 -9.52
N ILE A 607 -12.84 15.72 -9.25
CA ILE A 607 -14.20 16.30 -9.17
C ILE A 607 -14.47 17.48 -10.09
#